data_AF-A0A7K2ML05-F1
#
_entry.id   AF-A0A7K2ML05-F1
#
_cell.length_a   1.000
_cell.length_b   1.000
_cell.length_c   1.000
_cell.angle_alpha   90.00
_cell.angle_beta   90.00
_cell.angle_gamma   90.00
#
_symmetry.space_group_name_H-M   'P 1'
#
loop_
_entity.id
_entity.type
_entity.pdbx_description
1 polymer ?
#
loop_
_entity_poly.entity_id
_entity_poly.type
_entity_poly.pdbx_seq_one_letter_code
_entity_poly.pdbx_strand_id
1 'polypeptide(L)' 'AAGSLVAAGFVAGRFWRPAHWLSGAIGAGLAFSGVTDTCGMAAVLARLPHNRPAGNAVAFEETLARLAA' A
#
# COMPACT_ATOMS: atom_id res chain seq x y z
N ALA A 1 10.74 1.13 -1.47
CA ALA A 1 11.61 -0.03 -1.85
C ALA A 1 10.89 -1.10 -2.70
N ALA A 2 9.57 -1.31 -2.57
CA ALA A 2 8.90 -2.39 -3.32
C ALA A 2 9.14 -2.33 -4.85
N GLY A 3 9.06 -1.14 -5.46
CA GLY A 3 9.32 -0.98 -6.89
C GLY A 3 10.75 -1.35 -7.31
N SER A 4 11.77 -1.01 -6.52
CA SER A 4 13.16 -1.40 -6.81
C SER A 4 13.37 -2.90 -6.68
N LEU A 5 12.66 -3.58 -5.76
CA LEU A 5 12.70 -5.05 -5.64
C LEU A 5 12.06 -5.73 -6.87
N VAL A 6 10.93 -5.21 -7.35
CA VAL A 6 10.28 -5.70 -8.58
C VAL A 6 11.19 -5.51 -9.79
N ALA A 7 11.80 -4.33 -9.94
CA ALA A 7 12.73 -4.03 -11.02
C ALA A 7 13.98 -4.92 -10.97
N ALA A 8 14.57 -5.08 -9.78
CA ALA A 8 15.73 -5.95 -9.59
C ALA A 8 15.41 -7.42 -9.89
N GLY A 9 14.28 -7.94 -9.41
CA GLY A 9 13.83 -9.30 -9.70
C GLY A 9 13.56 -9.54 -11.19
N PHE A 10 13.05 -8.53 -11.90
CA PHE A 10 12.80 -8.61 -13.34
C PHE A 10 14.11 -8.66 -14.13
N VAL A 11 15.05 -7.76 -13.82
CA VAL A 11 16.37 -7.74 -14.45
C VAL A 11 17.15 -9.02 -14.13
N ALA A 12 17.13 -9.49 -12.88
CA ALA A 12 17.76 -10.76 -12.50
C ALA A 12 17.12 -11.96 -13.21
N GLY A 13 15.80 -11.94 -13.43
CA GLY A 13 15.05 -12.96 -14.15
C GLY A 13 15.52 -13.21 -15.58
N ARG A 14 16.12 -12.19 -16.22
CA ARG A 14 16.75 -12.33 -17.55
C ARG A 14 17.92 -13.31 -17.55
N PHE A 15 18.63 -13.43 -16.43
CA PHE A 15 19.78 -14.34 -16.25
C PHE A 15 19.37 -15.62 -15.52
N TRP A 16 18.41 -15.54 -14.60
CA TRP A 16 17.90 -16.68 -13.84
C TRP A 16 16.38 -16.64 -13.75
N ARG A 17 15.71 -17.36 -14.66
CA ARG A 17 14.24 -17.37 -14.83
C ARG A 17 13.41 -17.45 -13.53
N PRO A 18 13.78 -18.25 -12.50
CA PRO A 18 13.07 -18.28 -11.22
C PRO A 18 13.00 -16.93 -10.50
N ALA A 19 13.94 -16.01 -10.71
CA ALA A 19 13.93 -14.70 -10.06
C ALA A 19 12.70 -13.84 -10.44
N HIS A 20 12.03 -14.12 -11.55
CA HIS A 20 10.76 -13.47 -11.90
C HIS A 20 9.65 -13.74 -10.88
N TRP A 21 9.72 -14.84 -10.11
CA TRP A 21 8.77 -15.10 -9.01
C TRP A 21 8.81 -14.01 -7.95
N LEU A 22 9.97 -13.40 -7.68
CA LEU A 22 10.07 -12.29 -6.74
C LEU A 22 9.23 -11.11 -7.20
N SER A 23 9.38 -10.70 -8.46
CA SER A 23 8.61 -9.62 -9.06
C SER A 23 7.12 -9.94 -9.08
N GLY A 24 6.76 -11.17 -9.47
CA GLY A 24 5.38 -11.64 -9.51
C GLY A 24 4.72 -11.63 -8.13
N ALA A 25 5.38 -12.18 -7.11
CA ALA A 25 4.87 -12.24 -5.75
C ALA A 25 4.66 -10.84 -5.15
N ILE A 26 5.64 -9.93 -5.31
CA ILE A 26 5.53 -8.56 -4.81
C ILE A 26 4.43 -7.80 -5.56
N GLY A 27 4.38 -7.89 -6.89
CA GLY A 27 3.36 -7.21 -7.70
C GLY A 27 1.95 -7.68 -7.36
N ALA A 28 1.74 -9.00 -7.26
CA ALA A 28 0.45 -9.58 -6.88
C ALA A 28 0.05 -9.17 -5.45
N GLY A 29 0.98 -9.17 -4.50
CA GLY A 29 0.72 -8.73 -3.13
C GLY A 29 0.31 -7.26 -3.06
N LEU A 30 0.96 -6.37 -3.82
CA LEU A 30 0.58 -4.95 -3.89
C LEU A 30 -0.81 -4.74 -4.50
N ALA A 31 -1.14 -5.48 -5.57
CA ALA A 31 -2.47 -5.42 -6.17
C ALA A 31 -3.55 -5.91 -5.19
N PHE A 32 -3.30 -7.03 -4.50
CA PHE A 32 -4.19 -7.55 -3.47
C PHE A 32 -4.39 -6.56 -2.32
N SER A 33 -3.31 -5.96 -1.81
CA SER A 33 -3.39 -4.94 -0.76
C SER A 33 -4.14 -3.68 -1.21
N GLY A 34 -4.02 -3.27 -2.48
CA GLY A 34 -4.76 -2.14 -3.03
C GLY A 34 -6.25 -2.41 -3.16
N VAL A 35 -6.65 -3.62 -3.55
CA VAL A 35 -8.07 -4.00 -3.68
C VAL A 35 -8.75 -4.21 -2.33
N THR A 36 -8.00 -4.66 -1.33
CA THR A 36 -8.54 -4.99 0.00
C THR A 36 -8.29 -3.91 1.04
N ASP A 37 -7.66 -2.79 0.66
CA ASP A 37 -7.21 -1.74 1.57
C ASP A 37 -6.32 -2.25 2.72
N THR A 38 -5.58 -3.36 2.50
CA THR A 38 -4.73 -4.00 3.50
C THR A 38 -3.27 -3.58 3.41
N CYS A 39 -3.00 -2.29 3.48
CA CYS A 39 -1.63 -1.79 3.54
C CYS A 39 -1.05 -1.90 4.96
N GLY A 40 -0.09 -2.80 5.16
CA GLY A 40 0.55 -2.99 6.48
C GLY A 40 1.20 -1.72 7.03
N MET A 41 1.81 -0.90 6.16
CA MET A 41 2.39 0.38 6.57
C MET A 41 1.30 1.36 7.03
N ALA A 42 0.17 1.44 6.33
CA ALA A 42 -0.95 2.28 6.74
C ALA A 42 -1.50 1.84 8.10
N ALA A 43 -1.63 0.53 8.35
CA ALA A 43 -2.07 -0.01 9.63
C ALA A 43 -1.12 0.36 10.79
N VAL A 44 0.19 0.29 10.56
CA VAL A 44 1.19 0.71 11.55
C VAL A 44 1.10 2.22 11.81
N LEU A 45 1.02 3.02 10.75
CA LEU A 45 0.92 4.48 10.88
C LEU A 45 -0.37 4.90 11.59
N ALA A 46 -1.51 4.24 11.33
CA ALA A 46 -2.77 4.52 12.00
C ALA A 46 -2.74 4.25 13.52
N ARG A 47 -1.80 3.43 13.99
CA ARG A 47 -1.65 3.12 15.42
C ARG A 47 -0.91 4.23 16.19
N LEU A 48 -0.18 5.11 15.50
CA LEU A 48 0.55 6.20 16.14
C LEU A 48 -0.42 7.20 16.79
N PRO A 49 -0.11 7.75 17.99
CA PRO A 49 -1.03 8.63 18.73
C PRO A 49 -1.52 9.84 17.93
N HIS A 50 -0.64 10.42 17.11
CA HIS A 50 -0.94 11.60 16.30
C HIS A 50 -1.82 11.30 15.08
N ASN A 51 -1.90 10.04 14.65
CA ASN A 51 -2.70 9.60 13.49
C ASN A 51 -4.07 9.03 13.90
N ARG A 52 -4.41 9.09 15.19
CA ARG A 52 -5.74 8.67 15.65
C ARG A 52 -6.71 9.84 15.53
N PRO A 53 -7.94 9.61 15.04
CA PRO A 53 -8.95 10.64 15.00
C PRO A 53 -9.26 11.13 16.42
N ALA A 54 -9.43 12.44 16.57
CA ALA A 54 -9.94 13.02 17.81
C ALA A 54 -11.34 12.47 18.09
N GLY A 55 -11.73 12.37 19.36
CA GLY A 55 -13.03 11.79 19.75
C GLY A 55 -14.25 12.52 19.20
N ASN A 56 -14.09 13.76 18.73
CA ASN A 56 -15.11 14.60 18.10
C ASN A 56 -14.86 14.82 16.59
N ALA A 57 -13.97 14.05 15.97
CA ALA A 57 -13.69 14.19 14.55
C ALA A 57 -14.92 13.78 13.72
N VAL A 58 -15.28 14.64 12.76
CA VAL A 58 -16.35 14.39 11.80
C VAL A 58 -15.89 13.37 10.77
N ALA A 59 -16.80 12.58 10.20
CA ALA A 59 -16.45 11.59 9.19
C ALA A 59 -15.82 12.26 7.96
N PHE A 60 -14.86 11.56 7.33
CA PHE A 60 -14.17 12.05 6.13
C PHE A 60 -15.15 12.40 5.01
N GLU A 61 -16.17 11.55 4.79
CA GLU A 61 -17.21 11.78 3.78
C GLU A 61 -18.00 13.06 4.03
N GLU A 62 -18.33 13.35 5.30
CA GLU A 62 -19.02 14.58 5.64
C GLU A 62 -18.12 15.80 5.41
N THR A 63 -16.83 15.67 5.67
CA THR A 63 -15.84 16.70 5.38
C THR A 63 -15.73 16.94 3.86
N LEU A 64 -15.68 15.88 3.06
CA LEU A 64 -15.67 15.96 1.60
C LEU A 64 -16.94 16.61 1.06
N ALA A 65 -18.12 16.19 1.56
CA ALA A 65 -19.40 16.76 1.15
C ALA A 65 -19.49 18.26 1.43
N ARG A 66 -18.94 18.72 2.57
CA ARG A 66 -18.86 20.15 2.91
C ARG A 66 -17.89 20.93 2.03
N LEU A 67 -16.82 20.31 1.53
CA LEU A 67 -15.84 20.93 0.64
C LEU A 67 -16.28 20.95 -0.83
N ALA A 68 -17.14 20.01 -1.23
CA ALA A 68 -17.64 19.88 -2.60
C ALA A 68 -18.87 20.77 -2.89
N ALA A 69 -19.46 21.39 -1.87
CA ALA A 69 -20.59 22.33 -1.96
C ALA A 69 -20.11 23.78 -2.07
#